data_AF-A0ABD1D3E5-F1
#
_entry.id   AF-A0ABD1D3E5-F1
#
_cell.length_a   1.000
_cell.length_b   1.000
_cell.length_c   1.000
_cell.angle_alpha   90.00
_cell.angle_beta   90.00
_cell.angle_gamma   90.00
#
_symmetry.space_group_name_H-M   'P 1'
#
loop_
_entity.id
_entity.type
_entity.pdbx_description
1 polymer ?
#
loop_
_entity_poly.entity_id
_entity_poly.type
_entity_poly.pdbx_seq_one_letter_code
_entity_poly.pdbx_strand_id
1 'polypeptide(L)'
;MDAEKSSSSSFEDLSNINEQERAEMNSQQPEPSEPTPSTSKEEPKEEYMDILGNGTLLKKVLQEGTDERPEGRDIAVINFTGRLEDGTIVEQEQGMVVQIDDVEVVQGLDMTLKLMNVGERAEVIVDARFAYGDQGYKNEDHPERSVPPNAKITYTVELVSSKEESDLESKTYAARKDIGNKKRLRGNFWMKRQEYNLAIQSYRRALEYLDESEGGITKPTADGEAEPTNADLQELLEDRMKVYNNLALAQLKIGANDAALKSVDHVLQCQPSNTKALFRKGKILHAKGETKEAIAFLQKAATLDEDDKLIQSELSKMILKSKREARNEKDLYQKMLGHAQKLEQKQKAAPVAQNQEASKFKLWGYLMGSILIGVAGVAIYRYNKYF
;
A
#
# COMPACT_ATOMS: atom_id res chain seq x y z
N MET A 1 -1.31 -68.12 -28.42
CA MET A 1 -1.67 -67.02 -29.33
C MET A 1 -3.07 -67.28 -29.83
N ASP A 2 -3.95 -66.35 -29.43
CA ASP A 2 -5.09 -65.78 -30.15
C ASP A 2 -6.39 -66.57 -30.38
N ALA A 3 -7.36 -66.25 -29.52
CA ALA A 3 -8.52 -65.36 -29.75
C ALA A 3 -9.74 -65.80 -30.60
N GLU A 4 -10.89 -65.77 -29.91
CA GLU A 4 -12.15 -65.00 -30.16
C GLU A 4 -12.75 -64.94 -31.59
N LYS A 5 -14.08 -64.89 -31.83
CA LYS A 5 -15.21 -64.22 -31.13
C LYS A 5 -16.55 -64.68 -31.77
N SER A 6 -17.67 -64.51 -31.07
CA SER A 6 -19.03 -64.95 -31.47
C SER A 6 -20.04 -63.80 -31.60
N SER A 7 -20.88 -63.95 -32.64
CA SER A 7 -22.23 -63.45 -33.01
C SER A 7 -23.28 -63.29 -31.89
N SER A 8 -24.46 -62.65 -32.02
CA SER A 8 -25.17 -61.85 -33.05
C SER A 8 -26.56 -61.43 -32.50
N SER A 9 -27.15 -60.33 -33.03
CA SER A 9 -28.57 -60.16 -33.50
C SER A 9 -29.75 -60.35 -32.52
N SER A 10 -30.91 -59.66 -32.56
CA SER A 10 -31.46 -58.35 -33.00
C SER A 10 -32.98 -58.36 -32.71
N PHE A 11 -33.62 -57.17 -32.68
CA PHE A 11 -35.03 -56.85 -33.08
C PHE A 11 -36.18 -56.74 -32.05
N GLU A 12 -36.86 -55.57 -32.10
CA GLU A 12 -38.32 -55.25 -31.92
C GLU A 12 -39.01 -55.50 -30.56
N ASP A 13 -40.06 -54.81 -30.10
CA ASP A 13 -40.78 -53.57 -30.42
C ASP A 13 -41.78 -53.28 -29.24
N LEU A 14 -42.28 -52.05 -29.19
CA LEU A 14 -43.36 -51.43 -28.37
C LEU A 14 -44.38 -52.30 -27.58
N SER A 15 -44.72 -51.90 -26.34
CA SER A 15 -46.07 -51.35 -25.99
C SER A 15 -46.39 -51.28 -24.47
N ASN A 16 -47.14 -50.21 -24.15
CA ASN A 16 -47.72 -49.75 -22.88
C ASN A 16 -48.42 -50.83 -22.01
N ILE A 17 -48.50 -50.61 -20.69
CA ILE A 17 -49.75 -50.40 -19.94
C ILE A 17 -49.45 -49.84 -18.53
N ASN A 18 -50.39 -49.02 -18.10
CA ASN A 18 -50.45 -48.00 -17.07
C ASN A 18 -50.33 -48.50 -15.62
N GLU A 19 -49.86 -47.58 -14.78
CA GLU A 19 -49.93 -47.56 -13.32
C GLU A 19 -51.38 -47.63 -12.80
N GLN A 20 -51.56 -48.13 -11.57
CA GLN A 20 -52.61 -47.79 -10.57
C GLN A 20 -53.43 -48.92 -9.91
N GLU A 21 -53.24 -50.21 -10.21
CA GLU A 21 -54.06 -51.27 -9.57
C GLU A 21 -53.28 -52.32 -8.76
N ARG A 22 -52.21 -51.93 -8.06
CA ARG A 22 -51.48 -52.87 -7.16
C ARG A 22 -51.15 -52.34 -5.77
N ALA A 23 -51.86 -51.31 -5.33
CA ALA A 23 -51.93 -50.96 -3.92
C ALA A 23 -53.09 -51.74 -3.27
N GLU A 24 -52.83 -52.27 -2.08
CA GLU A 24 -53.83 -52.82 -1.13
C GLU A 24 -54.30 -54.26 -1.38
N MET A 25 -53.48 -55.22 -0.94
CA MET A 25 -53.88 -56.36 -0.09
C MET A 25 -52.75 -57.38 -0.07
N ASN A 26 -51.97 -57.42 1.01
CA ASN A 26 -52.01 -58.55 1.96
C ASN A 26 -50.81 -58.44 2.92
N SER A 27 -51.10 -58.05 4.14
CA SER A 27 -50.22 -58.03 5.30
C SER A 27 -50.43 -59.32 6.10
N GLN A 28 -49.36 -60.12 6.30
CA GLN A 28 -49.16 -61.00 7.48
C GLN A 28 -47.80 -61.77 7.42
N GLN A 29 -46.78 -61.21 8.10
CA GLN A 29 -45.68 -61.78 8.95
C GLN A 29 -44.78 -62.97 8.50
N PRO A 30 -43.56 -63.19 9.06
CA PRO A 30 -42.84 -62.46 10.14
C PRO A 30 -41.41 -61.94 9.74
N GLU A 31 -40.84 -61.04 10.54
CA GLU A 31 -39.46 -60.53 10.38
C GLU A 31 -38.35 -61.51 10.83
N PRO A 32 -37.22 -61.49 10.13
CA PRO A 32 -35.91 -61.67 10.75
C PRO A 32 -34.86 -60.60 10.33
N SER A 33 -34.35 -59.88 11.34
CA SER A 33 -32.99 -59.33 11.52
C SER A 33 -32.20 -58.72 10.34
N GLU A 34 -31.91 -57.43 10.52
CA GLU A 34 -31.09 -56.48 9.75
C GLU A 34 -29.82 -57.01 9.05
N PRO A 35 -29.52 -56.51 7.83
CA PRO A 35 -28.16 -56.21 7.43
C PRO A 35 -27.83 -54.75 7.78
N THR A 36 -26.83 -54.59 8.65
CA THR A 36 -26.10 -53.36 8.98
C THR A 36 -26.01 -52.35 7.85
N PRO A 37 -26.25 -51.04 8.09
CA PRO A 37 -25.88 -50.03 7.11
C PRO A 37 -24.36 -50.02 7.02
N SER A 38 -23.82 -50.30 5.84
CA SER A 38 -22.45 -49.90 5.54
C SER A 38 -22.43 -48.38 5.59
N THR A 39 -22.11 -47.82 6.74
CA THR A 39 -21.55 -46.48 6.84
C THR A 39 -20.29 -46.48 5.99
N SER A 40 -20.44 -46.12 4.72
CA SER A 40 -19.40 -45.36 4.05
C SER A 40 -19.20 -44.14 4.95
N LYS A 41 -18.16 -44.20 5.78
CA LYS A 41 -17.58 -42.98 6.34
C LYS A 41 -17.23 -42.14 5.12
N GLU A 42 -18.05 -41.14 4.82
CA GLU A 42 -17.54 -39.99 4.08
C GLU A 42 -16.38 -39.48 4.93
N GLU A 43 -15.16 -39.71 4.43
CA GLU A 43 -14.01 -38.98 4.93
C GLU A 43 -14.37 -37.49 4.82
N PRO A 44 -14.18 -36.69 5.89
CA PRO A 44 -14.48 -35.28 5.79
C PRO A 44 -13.61 -34.74 4.66
N LYS A 45 -14.24 -34.20 3.61
CA LYS A 45 -13.52 -33.37 2.64
C LYS A 45 -12.87 -32.27 3.46
N GLU A 46 -11.57 -32.36 3.67
CA GLU A 46 -10.80 -31.33 4.38
C GLU A 46 -10.84 -30.06 3.54
N GLU A 47 -11.87 -29.27 3.79
CA GLU A 47 -12.24 -28.11 2.99
C GLU A 47 -11.33 -26.95 3.39
N TYR A 48 -10.64 -26.37 2.41
CA TYR A 48 -9.89 -25.14 2.62
C TYR A 48 -10.86 -24.03 3.06
N MET A 49 -10.50 -23.31 4.11
CA MET A 49 -11.14 -22.05 4.46
C MET A 49 -10.70 -20.97 3.47
N ASP A 50 -11.64 -20.45 2.70
CA ASP A 50 -11.42 -19.28 1.85
C ASP A 50 -11.56 -18.00 2.66
N ILE A 51 -10.42 -17.43 3.06
CA ILE A 51 -10.35 -16.29 3.98
C ILE A 51 -11.02 -15.04 3.40
N LEU A 52 -10.96 -14.87 2.07
CA LEU A 52 -11.48 -13.69 1.37
C LEU A 52 -12.75 -13.96 0.57
N GLY A 53 -13.19 -15.22 0.48
CA GLY A 53 -14.38 -15.65 -0.26
C GLY A 53 -14.24 -15.58 -1.79
N ASN A 54 -13.02 -15.48 -2.31
CA ASN A 54 -12.74 -15.35 -3.74
C ASN A 54 -11.67 -16.32 -4.26
N GLY A 55 -11.25 -17.29 -3.44
CA GLY A 55 -10.28 -18.32 -3.79
C GLY A 55 -8.82 -17.87 -3.81
N THR A 56 -8.51 -16.62 -3.43
CA THR A 56 -7.15 -16.05 -3.55
C THR A 56 -6.31 -16.14 -2.27
N LEU A 57 -6.93 -16.49 -1.14
CA LEU A 57 -6.24 -16.75 0.12
C LEU A 57 -6.94 -17.90 0.83
N LEU A 58 -6.33 -19.08 0.79
CA LEU A 58 -6.90 -20.31 1.32
C LEU A 58 -6.08 -20.81 2.49
N LYS A 59 -6.73 -21.29 3.55
CA LYS A 59 -6.10 -21.88 4.73
C LYS A 59 -6.64 -23.28 4.96
N LYS A 60 -5.76 -24.23 5.28
CA LYS A 60 -6.12 -25.57 5.74
C LYS A 60 -5.31 -25.90 6.98
N VAL A 61 -6.01 -26.25 8.06
CA VAL A 61 -5.35 -26.69 9.30
C VAL A 61 -4.76 -28.08 9.06
N LEU A 62 -3.46 -28.24 9.35
CA LEU A 62 -2.76 -29.52 9.31
C LEU A 62 -2.64 -30.14 10.70
N GLN A 63 -2.52 -29.28 11.71
CA GLN A 63 -2.48 -29.63 13.12
C GLN A 63 -3.16 -28.53 13.91
N GLU A 64 -4.13 -28.90 14.74
CA GLU A 64 -4.82 -27.99 15.63
C GLU A 64 -3.87 -27.41 16.69
N GLY A 65 -4.09 -26.14 17.02
CA GLY A 65 -3.44 -25.45 18.13
C GLY A 65 -4.26 -25.52 19.42
N THR A 66 -4.02 -24.58 20.32
CA THR A 66 -4.89 -24.27 21.46
C THR A 66 -6.15 -23.51 20.99
N ASP A 67 -6.92 -22.93 21.90
CA ASP A 67 -8.03 -22.03 21.57
C ASP A 67 -7.64 -20.53 21.64
N GLU A 68 -6.33 -20.24 21.72
CA GLU A 68 -5.80 -18.88 21.81
C GLU A 68 -5.41 -18.37 20.42
N ARG A 69 -5.86 -17.16 20.07
CA ARG A 69 -5.53 -16.49 18.81
C ARG A 69 -4.82 -15.17 19.06
N PRO A 70 -3.87 -14.78 18.21
CA PRO A 70 -3.19 -13.50 18.35
C PRO A 70 -4.14 -12.33 18.04
N GLU A 71 -4.02 -11.25 18.80
CA GLU A 71 -4.67 -9.98 18.52
C GLU A 71 -3.83 -9.11 17.57
N GLY A 72 -4.42 -8.02 17.08
CA GLY A 72 -3.67 -7.04 16.29
C GLY A 72 -2.55 -6.42 17.11
N ARG A 73 -1.34 -6.34 16.54
CA ARG A 73 -0.09 -5.86 17.18
C ARG A 73 0.58 -6.82 18.16
N ASP A 74 0.05 -8.02 18.36
CA ASP A 74 0.76 -9.04 19.12
C ASP A 74 2.13 -9.36 18.50
N ILE A 75 3.07 -9.76 19.35
CA ILE A 75 4.36 -10.30 18.96
C ILE A 75 4.23 -11.82 18.83
N ALA A 76 4.21 -12.30 17.60
CA ALA A 76 4.12 -13.71 17.28
C ALA A 76 5.49 -14.31 16.94
N VAL A 77 5.71 -15.55 17.35
CA VAL A 77 6.83 -16.38 16.91
C VAL A 77 6.30 -17.40 15.92
N ILE A 78 6.88 -17.43 14.71
CA ILE A 78 6.41 -18.30 13.63
C ILE A 78 7.54 -19.13 13.04
N ASN A 79 7.21 -20.33 12.59
CA ASN A 79 8.02 -21.14 11.67
C ASN A 79 7.28 -21.20 10.34
N PHE A 80 7.97 -21.05 9.22
CA PHE A 80 7.30 -21.27 7.93
C PHE A 80 8.25 -21.72 6.83
N THR A 81 7.66 -22.31 5.80
CA THR A 81 8.30 -22.63 4.53
C THR A 81 7.35 -22.27 3.39
N GLY A 82 7.76 -21.36 2.51
CA GLY A 82 7.02 -20.96 1.31
C GLY A 82 7.56 -21.69 0.08
N ARG A 83 6.64 -22.27 -0.72
CA ARG A 83 6.97 -23.03 -1.92
C ARG A 83 6.19 -22.55 -3.14
N LEU A 84 6.82 -22.61 -4.30
CA LEU A 84 6.16 -22.51 -5.61
C LEU A 84 5.39 -23.80 -5.94
N GLU A 85 4.55 -23.75 -6.96
CA GLU A 85 3.75 -24.90 -7.43
C GLU A 85 4.61 -26.09 -7.87
N ASP A 86 5.84 -25.84 -8.34
CA ASP A 86 6.82 -26.88 -8.71
C ASP A 86 7.58 -27.49 -7.51
N GLY A 87 7.28 -27.03 -6.29
CA GLY A 87 7.88 -27.47 -5.04
C GLY A 87 9.13 -26.71 -4.60
N THR A 88 9.63 -25.77 -5.40
CA THR A 88 10.80 -24.94 -5.09
C THR A 88 10.57 -24.13 -3.83
N ILE A 89 11.49 -24.23 -2.87
CA ILE A 89 11.45 -23.42 -1.65
C ILE A 89 11.98 -22.03 -1.96
N VAL A 90 11.16 -21.00 -1.72
CA VAL A 90 11.53 -19.59 -1.92
C VAL A 90 11.78 -18.86 -0.61
N GLU A 91 11.15 -19.31 0.48
CA GLU A 91 11.31 -18.77 1.82
C GLU A 91 11.30 -19.90 2.85
N GLN A 92 12.14 -19.79 3.87
CA GLN A 92 12.14 -20.71 4.99
C GLN A 92 12.74 -20.04 6.22
N GLU A 93 11.97 -19.97 7.29
CA GLU A 93 12.37 -19.34 8.54
C GLU A 93 11.95 -20.21 9.74
N GLN A 94 12.72 -20.13 10.82
CA GLN A 94 12.47 -20.82 12.09
C GLN A 94 12.62 -19.83 13.23
N GLY A 95 11.62 -19.75 14.11
CA GLY A 95 11.59 -18.84 15.24
C GLY A 95 11.54 -17.37 14.84
N MET A 96 10.99 -17.04 13.66
CA MET A 96 10.91 -15.66 13.21
C MET A 96 9.93 -14.90 14.10
N VAL A 97 10.41 -13.81 14.69
CA VAL A 97 9.58 -12.91 15.48
C VAL A 97 8.97 -11.86 14.54
N VAL A 98 7.65 -11.88 14.45
CA VAL A 98 6.86 -10.93 13.68
C VAL A 98 5.89 -10.20 14.58
N GLN A 99 5.58 -8.96 14.23
CA GLN A 99 4.44 -8.27 14.81
C GLN A 99 3.24 -8.35 13.86
N ILE A 100 2.11 -8.84 14.38
CA ILE A 100 0.89 -8.99 13.61
C ILE A 100 0.39 -7.63 13.12
N ASP A 101 -0.04 -7.57 11.85
CA ASP A 101 -0.45 -6.36 11.11
C ASP A 101 0.67 -5.41 10.68
N ASP A 102 1.94 -5.69 11.02
CA ASP A 102 3.03 -4.82 10.63
C ASP A 102 3.65 -5.18 9.27
N VAL A 103 3.04 -6.11 8.53
CA VAL A 103 3.43 -6.53 7.17
C VAL A 103 4.93 -6.86 7.08
N GLU A 104 5.45 -7.55 8.10
CA GLU A 104 6.85 -8.02 8.19
C GLU A 104 7.11 -9.27 7.35
N VAL A 105 6.04 -9.96 6.96
CA VAL A 105 5.98 -11.03 5.95
C VAL A 105 5.08 -10.58 4.79
N VAL A 106 4.85 -11.44 3.79
CA VAL A 106 3.89 -11.14 2.73
C VAL A 106 2.47 -10.97 3.29
N GLN A 107 1.65 -10.15 2.65
CA GLN A 107 0.34 -9.75 3.19
C GLN A 107 -0.57 -10.94 3.47
N GLY A 108 -0.61 -11.92 2.56
CA GLY A 108 -1.47 -13.10 2.73
C GLY A 108 -1.09 -13.93 3.95
N LEU A 109 0.21 -14.06 4.25
CA LEU A 109 0.68 -14.75 5.44
C LEU A 109 0.32 -13.96 6.70
N ASP A 110 0.58 -12.65 6.72
CA ASP A 110 0.25 -11.76 7.86
C ASP A 110 -1.26 -11.78 8.20
N MET A 111 -2.12 -11.74 7.18
CA MET A 111 -3.57 -11.85 7.33
C MET A 111 -4.01 -13.20 7.89
N THR A 112 -3.30 -14.27 7.54
CA THR A 112 -3.64 -15.64 7.98
C THR A 112 -3.26 -15.86 9.44
N LEU A 113 -2.17 -15.26 9.94
CA LEU A 113 -1.69 -15.48 11.31
C LEU A 113 -2.77 -15.17 12.37
N LYS A 114 -3.63 -14.18 12.14
CA LYS A 114 -4.78 -13.85 13.01
C LYS A 114 -5.87 -14.92 13.07
N LEU A 115 -5.90 -15.78 12.06
CA LEU A 115 -6.88 -16.86 11.93
C LEU A 115 -6.28 -18.20 12.36
N MET A 116 -5.04 -18.19 12.85
CA MET A 116 -4.37 -19.35 13.42
C MET A 116 -4.48 -19.33 14.93
N ASN A 117 -4.61 -20.52 15.52
CA ASN A 117 -4.46 -20.69 16.95
C ASN A 117 -2.97 -20.89 17.34
N VAL A 118 -2.59 -20.55 18.56
CA VAL A 118 -1.24 -20.82 19.08
C VAL A 118 -0.97 -22.33 19.10
N GLY A 119 0.18 -22.75 18.59
CA GLY A 119 0.54 -24.16 18.35
C GLY A 119 -0.02 -24.75 17.06
N GLU A 120 -0.86 -24.03 16.32
CA GLU A 120 -1.44 -24.51 15.07
C GLU A 120 -0.39 -24.59 13.96
N ARG A 121 -0.45 -25.66 13.16
CA ARG A 121 0.26 -25.75 11.89
C ARG A 121 -0.75 -25.78 10.75
N ALA A 122 -0.57 -24.92 9.76
CA ALA A 122 -1.47 -24.77 8.63
C ALA A 122 -0.74 -24.76 7.29
N GLU A 123 -1.44 -25.22 6.26
CA GLU A 123 -1.11 -24.93 4.87
C GLU A 123 -1.90 -23.71 4.41
N VAL A 124 -1.23 -22.77 3.75
CA VAL A 124 -1.79 -21.49 3.34
C VAL A 124 -1.42 -21.24 1.88
N ILE A 125 -2.42 -21.18 1.02
CA ILE A 125 -2.23 -20.88 -0.40
C ILE A 125 -2.48 -19.39 -0.61
N VAL A 126 -1.44 -18.67 -1.03
CA VAL A 126 -1.44 -17.21 -1.20
C VAL A 126 -1.29 -16.88 -2.67
N ASP A 127 -2.33 -16.30 -3.26
CA ASP A 127 -2.27 -15.77 -4.62
C ASP A 127 -1.21 -14.66 -4.74
N ALA A 128 -0.65 -14.49 -5.94
CA ALA A 128 0.43 -13.57 -6.20
C ALA A 128 0.16 -12.15 -5.68
N ARG A 129 -1.08 -11.64 -5.82
CA ARG A 129 -1.43 -10.29 -5.35
C ARG A 129 -1.22 -10.04 -3.85
N PHE A 130 -1.21 -11.10 -3.04
CA PHE A 130 -0.98 -11.05 -1.60
C PHE A 130 0.39 -11.62 -1.19
N ALA A 131 1.15 -12.11 -2.17
CA ALA A 131 2.53 -12.55 -2.05
C ALA A 131 3.48 -11.52 -2.69
N TYR A 132 4.10 -11.86 -3.82
CA TYR A 132 5.12 -11.05 -4.49
C TYR A 132 4.65 -10.36 -5.78
N GLY A 133 3.36 -10.47 -6.11
CA GLY A 133 2.70 -9.71 -7.17
C GLY A 133 3.25 -9.94 -8.57
N ASP A 134 3.00 -8.98 -9.44
CA ASP A 134 3.42 -8.97 -10.84
C ASP A 134 4.94 -8.77 -11.02
N GLN A 135 5.64 -8.23 -10.02
CA GLN A 135 7.09 -8.08 -10.06
C GLN A 135 7.85 -9.35 -9.64
N GLY A 136 7.21 -10.26 -8.90
CA GLY A 136 7.91 -11.38 -8.26
C GLY A 136 8.92 -10.90 -7.22
N TYR A 137 9.94 -11.71 -6.94
CA TYR A 137 11.05 -11.36 -6.05
C TYR A 137 12.35 -11.99 -6.53
N LYS A 138 13.32 -11.14 -6.89
CA LYS A 138 14.65 -11.61 -7.24
C LYS A 138 15.52 -11.66 -5.99
N ASN A 139 15.89 -12.85 -5.58
CA ASN A 139 16.82 -13.05 -4.48
C ASN A 139 18.25 -13.04 -5.05
N GLU A 140 19.04 -12.01 -4.71
CA GLU A 140 20.39 -11.85 -5.29
C GLU A 140 21.40 -12.81 -4.67
N ASP A 141 21.24 -13.16 -3.40
CA ASP A 141 22.13 -14.07 -2.68
C ASP A 141 21.82 -15.54 -3.01
N HIS A 142 20.53 -15.84 -3.26
CA HIS A 142 20.02 -17.17 -3.57
C HIS A 142 19.10 -17.15 -4.80
N PRO A 143 19.65 -17.04 -6.04
CA PRO A 143 18.85 -16.93 -7.26
C PRO A 143 17.85 -18.08 -7.45
N GLU A 144 18.17 -19.28 -6.98
CA GLU A 144 17.32 -20.47 -6.98
C GLU A 144 16.07 -20.34 -6.11
N ARG A 145 16.06 -19.38 -5.18
CA ARG A 145 14.92 -19.04 -4.32
C ARG A 145 14.16 -17.81 -4.82
N SER A 146 14.42 -17.36 -6.05
CA SER A 146 13.69 -16.25 -6.65
C SER A 146 12.25 -16.64 -6.95
N VAL A 147 11.33 -15.70 -6.76
CA VAL A 147 9.92 -15.85 -7.04
C VAL A 147 9.60 -15.23 -8.39
N PRO A 148 9.05 -15.99 -9.35
CA PRO A 148 8.60 -15.44 -10.62
C PRO A 148 7.46 -14.42 -10.46
N PRO A 149 7.30 -13.48 -11.42
CA PRO A 149 6.09 -12.68 -11.58
C PRO A 149 4.80 -13.50 -11.52
N ASN A 150 3.79 -12.99 -10.82
CA ASN A 150 2.45 -13.58 -10.71
C ASN A 150 2.44 -15.01 -10.13
N ALA A 151 3.47 -15.39 -9.38
CA ALA A 151 3.53 -16.71 -8.75
C ALA A 151 2.67 -16.76 -7.49
N LYS A 152 1.88 -17.83 -7.38
CA LYS A 152 1.22 -18.27 -6.15
C LYS A 152 2.24 -18.96 -5.26
N ILE A 153 2.15 -18.71 -3.96
CA ILE A 153 3.01 -19.35 -2.95
C ILE A 153 2.15 -20.18 -2.00
N THR A 154 2.55 -21.43 -1.78
CA THR A 154 1.99 -22.28 -0.73
C THR A 154 2.92 -22.27 0.47
N TYR A 155 2.45 -21.75 1.58
CA TYR A 155 3.16 -21.77 2.85
C TYR A 155 2.72 -22.94 3.70
N THR A 156 3.67 -23.64 4.31
CA THR A 156 3.41 -24.38 5.55
C THR A 156 3.89 -23.50 6.69
N VAL A 157 2.98 -23.05 7.56
CA VAL A 157 3.24 -22.14 8.68
C VAL A 157 2.83 -22.78 9.99
N GLU A 158 3.60 -22.51 11.04
CA GLU A 158 3.30 -22.85 12.42
C GLU A 158 3.32 -21.57 13.25
N LEU A 159 2.24 -21.30 13.97
CA LEU A 159 2.19 -20.21 14.96
C LEU A 159 2.67 -20.77 16.29
N VAL A 160 3.93 -20.53 16.64
CA VAL A 160 4.56 -21.14 17.82
C VAL A 160 4.06 -20.50 19.12
N SER A 161 3.99 -19.17 19.15
CA SER A 161 3.48 -18.42 20.29
C SER A 161 3.00 -17.04 19.88
N SER A 162 2.13 -16.45 20.70
CA SER A 162 1.74 -15.05 20.63
C SER A 162 1.86 -14.42 22.01
N LYS A 163 2.11 -13.12 22.07
CA LYS A 163 1.99 -12.32 23.29
C LYS A 163 1.70 -10.87 22.95
N GLU A 164 1.02 -10.19 23.86
CA GLU A 164 0.81 -8.75 23.78
C GLU A 164 2.14 -7.99 23.72
N GLU A 165 2.19 -6.93 22.90
CA GLU A 165 3.33 -6.02 22.87
C GLU A 165 3.41 -5.21 24.17
N SER A 166 4.57 -5.25 24.84
CA SER A 166 4.80 -4.37 26.00
C SER A 166 4.78 -2.89 25.62
N ASP A 167 4.37 -2.02 26.54
CA ASP A 167 4.34 -0.58 26.36
C ASP A 167 5.70 -0.02 25.87
N LEU A 168 5.66 1.03 25.05
CA LEU A 168 6.88 1.69 24.56
C LEU A 168 7.73 2.27 25.70
N GLU A 169 7.10 2.70 26.79
CA GLU A 169 7.78 3.25 27.98
C GLU A 169 8.55 2.17 28.76
N SER A 170 8.16 0.90 28.61
CA SER A 170 8.84 -0.23 29.24
C SER A 170 10.02 -0.73 28.41
N LYS A 171 10.18 -0.26 27.17
CA LYS A 171 11.24 -0.72 26.26
C LYS A 171 12.48 0.14 26.43
N THR A 172 13.62 -0.53 26.49
CA THR A 172 14.91 0.13 26.57
C THR A 172 15.20 0.98 25.32
N TYR A 173 16.06 1.98 25.47
CA TYR A 173 16.54 2.77 24.34
C TYR A 173 17.06 1.87 23.20
N ALA A 174 17.91 0.90 23.56
CA ALA A 174 18.50 -0.02 22.61
C ALA A 174 17.45 -0.89 21.89
N ALA A 175 16.47 -1.42 22.63
CA ALA A 175 15.41 -2.25 22.04
C ALA A 175 14.51 -1.43 21.10
N ARG A 176 14.10 -0.22 21.51
CA ARG A 176 13.30 0.66 20.66
C ARG A 176 14.05 1.03 19.38
N LYS A 177 15.33 1.38 19.49
CA LYS A 177 16.17 1.69 18.33
C LYS A 177 16.30 0.51 17.37
N ASP A 178 16.51 -0.70 17.88
CA ASP A 178 16.60 -1.91 17.06
C ASP A 178 15.28 -2.20 16.33
N ILE A 179 14.16 -2.21 17.06
CA ILE A 179 12.83 -2.44 16.49
C ILE A 179 12.51 -1.38 15.42
N GLY A 180 12.70 -0.10 15.74
CA GLY A 180 12.45 0.99 14.80
C GLY A 180 13.29 0.88 13.53
N ASN A 181 14.56 0.50 13.65
CA ASN A 181 15.42 0.25 12.49
C ASN A 181 15.01 -0.99 11.68
N LYS A 182 14.57 -2.08 12.34
CA LYS A 182 14.01 -3.26 11.66
C LYS A 182 12.79 -2.87 10.82
N LYS A 183 11.86 -2.08 11.38
CA LYS A 183 10.69 -1.55 10.66
C LYS A 183 11.10 -0.63 9.51
N ARG A 184 12.12 0.21 9.70
CA ARG A 184 12.69 1.05 8.62
C ARG A 184 13.23 0.20 7.48
N LEU A 185 13.98 -0.87 7.78
CA LEU A 185 14.49 -1.79 6.76
C LEU A 185 13.37 -2.52 6.04
N ARG A 186 12.30 -2.89 6.75
CA ARG A 186 11.09 -3.44 6.12
C ARG A 186 10.41 -2.44 5.18
N GLY A 187 10.30 -1.18 5.58
CA GLY A 187 9.82 -0.12 4.69
C GLY A 187 10.69 0.04 3.44
N ASN A 188 12.02 -0.10 3.57
CA ASN A 188 12.93 -0.07 2.41
C ASN A 188 12.70 -1.25 1.46
N PHE A 189 12.39 -2.43 1.98
CA PHE A 189 12.00 -3.59 1.18
C PHE A 189 10.76 -3.27 0.33
N TRP A 190 9.70 -2.74 0.94
CA TRP A 190 8.49 -2.34 0.23
C TRP A 190 8.72 -1.20 -0.78
N MET A 191 9.60 -0.24 -0.46
CA MET A 191 9.99 0.82 -1.39
C MET A 191 10.62 0.29 -2.66
N LYS A 192 11.52 -0.71 -2.57
CA LYS A 192 12.16 -1.33 -3.74
C LYS A 192 11.14 -1.99 -4.66
N ARG A 193 10.05 -2.51 -4.08
CA ARG A 193 8.92 -3.13 -4.80
C ARG A 193 7.91 -2.12 -5.34
N GLN A 194 8.08 -0.83 -5.03
CA GLN A 194 7.14 0.24 -5.36
C GLN A 194 5.78 0.12 -4.65
N GLU A 195 5.73 -0.67 -3.58
CA GLU A 195 4.56 -0.82 -2.71
C GLU A 195 4.53 0.30 -1.67
N TYR A 196 4.27 1.52 -2.14
CA TYR A 196 4.48 2.73 -1.35
C TYR A 196 3.57 2.83 -0.12
N ASN A 197 2.35 2.28 -0.17
CA ASN A 197 1.45 2.27 0.99
C ASN A 197 1.99 1.40 2.13
N LEU A 198 2.50 0.21 1.81
CA LEU A 198 3.12 -0.69 2.79
C LEU A 198 4.42 -0.09 3.33
N ALA A 199 5.22 0.53 2.47
CA ALA A 199 6.40 1.27 2.91
C ALA A 199 6.04 2.38 3.91
N ILE A 200 5.00 3.18 3.63
CA ILE A 200 4.52 4.25 4.53
C ILE A 200 4.09 3.67 5.87
N GLN A 201 3.36 2.55 5.89
CA GLN A 201 2.97 1.87 7.13
C GLN A 201 4.19 1.46 7.95
N SER A 202 5.17 0.77 7.34
CA SER A 202 6.38 0.36 8.04
C SER A 202 7.22 1.54 8.53
N TYR A 203 7.31 2.64 7.78
CA TYR A 203 8.02 3.84 8.23
C TYR A 203 7.31 4.58 9.35
N ARG A 204 5.98 4.61 9.37
CA ARG A 204 5.21 5.16 10.50
C ARG A 204 5.44 4.34 11.76
N ARG A 205 5.36 3.00 11.64
CA ARG A 205 5.70 2.09 12.74
C ARG A 205 7.13 2.31 13.22
N ALA A 206 8.10 2.47 12.31
CA ALA A 206 9.48 2.80 12.70
C ALA A 206 9.58 4.08 13.54
N LEU A 207 8.83 5.13 13.19
CA LEU A 207 8.82 6.39 13.95
C LEU A 207 8.15 6.26 15.31
N GLU A 208 7.13 5.43 15.47
CA GLU A 208 6.53 5.17 16.80
C GLU A 208 7.58 4.65 17.79
N TYR A 209 8.55 3.84 17.33
CA TYR A 209 9.66 3.42 18.19
C TYR A 209 10.78 4.44 18.31
N LEU A 210 11.06 5.25 17.28
CA LEU A 210 12.24 6.12 17.26
C LEU A 210 11.98 7.56 17.70
N ASP A 211 10.74 8.05 17.63
CA ASP A 211 10.39 9.40 18.06
C ASP A 211 10.18 9.49 19.58
N GLU A 212 10.48 10.69 20.12
CA GLU A 212 10.27 10.98 21.54
C GLU A 212 8.80 11.21 21.89
N SER A 213 7.95 11.55 20.90
CA SER A 213 6.54 11.87 21.14
C SER A 213 5.75 10.69 21.71
N GLU A 214 6.15 9.47 21.35
CA GLU A 214 5.53 8.24 21.81
C GLU A 214 6.46 7.56 22.83
N GLY A 215 6.02 7.45 24.08
CA GLY A 215 6.73 6.74 25.15
C GLY A 215 8.11 7.28 25.56
N GLY A 216 8.54 8.46 25.07
CA GLY A 216 9.73 9.16 25.56
C GLY A 216 11.05 8.37 25.51
N ILE A 217 11.46 7.87 24.34
CA ILE A 217 12.65 7.01 24.13
C ILE A 217 13.96 7.47 24.81
N THR A 218 14.10 8.76 25.10
CA THR A 218 15.29 9.34 25.72
C THR A 218 15.24 9.35 27.25
N LYS A 219 14.13 8.92 27.86
CA LYS A 219 13.97 8.80 29.31
C LYS A 219 14.37 7.41 29.79
N PRO A 220 14.98 7.29 30.98
CA PRO A 220 15.21 6.00 31.62
C PRO A 220 13.92 5.19 31.78
N THR A 221 14.01 3.89 31.55
CA THR A 221 12.95 2.95 31.91
C THR A 221 12.86 2.79 33.44
N ALA A 222 11.71 2.32 33.93
CA ALA A 222 11.47 2.10 35.37
C ALA A 222 12.47 1.12 36.01
N ASP A 223 13.08 0.26 35.20
CA ASP A 223 14.05 -0.75 35.64
C ASP A 223 15.49 -0.21 35.83
N GLY A 224 15.68 1.11 35.69
CA GLY A 224 16.94 1.79 36.02
C GLY A 224 17.99 1.75 34.91
N GLU A 225 17.56 1.76 33.63
CA GLU A 225 18.48 1.91 32.50
C GLU A 225 19.23 3.24 32.56
N ALA A 226 20.52 3.22 32.20
CA ALA A 226 21.30 4.45 32.08
C ALA A 226 20.71 5.35 30.99
N GLU A 227 20.71 6.66 31.22
CA GLU A 227 20.30 7.63 30.19
C GLU A 227 21.15 7.48 28.93
N PRO A 228 20.56 7.60 27.72
CA PRO A 228 21.31 7.58 26.48
C PRO A 228 22.39 8.66 26.47
N THR A 229 23.60 8.31 26.01
CA THR A 229 24.68 9.29 25.90
C THR A 229 24.39 10.30 24.79
N ASN A 230 25.11 11.43 24.76
CA ASN A 230 25.00 12.38 23.64
C ASN A 230 25.30 11.73 22.27
N ALA A 231 26.17 10.72 22.23
CA ALA A 231 26.45 9.97 21.01
C ALA A 231 25.25 9.11 20.60
N ASP A 232 24.58 8.47 21.56
CA ASP A 232 23.35 7.71 21.32
C ASP A 232 22.24 8.63 20.80
N LEU A 233 22.03 9.78 21.44
CA LEU A 233 21.04 10.77 21.01
C LEU A 233 21.29 11.25 19.58
N GLN A 234 22.56 11.49 19.23
CA GLN A 234 22.95 11.87 17.87
C GLN A 234 22.63 10.76 16.86
N GLU A 235 22.92 9.50 17.18
CA GLU A 235 22.63 8.36 16.30
C GLU A 235 21.12 8.14 16.15
N LEU A 236 20.35 8.28 17.24
CA LEU A 236 18.89 8.22 17.21
C LEU A 236 18.32 9.31 16.29
N LEU A 237 18.81 10.54 16.41
CA LEU A 237 18.43 11.63 15.52
C LEU A 237 18.72 11.27 14.06
N GLU A 238 19.91 10.74 13.76
CA GLU A 238 20.27 10.32 12.40
C GLU A 238 19.35 9.22 11.85
N ASP A 239 18.99 8.23 12.66
CA ASP A 239 18.07 7.17 12.27
C ASP A 239 16.66 7.70 12.00
N ARG A 240 16.14 8.58 12.86
CA ARG A 240 14.87 9.29 12.63
C ARG A 240 14.92 10.06 11.32
N MET A 241 16.00 10.80 11.06
CA MET A 241 16.16 11.58 9.82
C MET A 241 16.19 10.68 8.59
N LYS A 242 16.74 9.46 8.67
CA LYS A 242 16.66 8.46 7.58
C LYS A 242 15.21 8.00 7.36
N VAL A 243 14.45 7.73 8.42
CA VAL A 243 13.05 7.30 8.31
C VAL A 243 12.19 8.40 7.70
N TYR A 244 12.23 9.63 8.23
CA TYR A 244 11.45 10.76 7.70
C TYR A 244 11.76 11.04 6.23
N ASN A 245 13.03 10.94 5.84
CA ASN A 245 13.45 11.06 4.45
C ASN A 245 12.83 10.00 3.54
N ASN A 246 12.80 8.74 3.98
CA ASN A 246 12.22 7.65 3.19
C ASN A 246 10.69 7.72 3.17
N LEU A 247 10.07 8.09 4.29
CA LEU A 247 8.63 8.34 4.41
C LEU A 247 8.19 9.46 3.47
N ALA A 248 8.90 10.59 3.43
CA ALA A 248 8.61 11.71 2.53
C ALA A 248 8.67 11.27 1.06
N LEU A 249 9.64 10.42 0.70
CA LEU A 249 9.73 9.86 -0.65
C LEU A 249 8.53 8.96 -0.98
N ALA A 250 8.15 8.06 -0.08
CA ALA A 250 7.01 7.16 -0.28
C ALA A 250 5.68 7.94 -0.41
N GLN A 251 5.48 8.95 0.44
CA GLN A 251 4.32 9.84 0.40
C GLN A 251 4.26 10.67 -0.89
N LEU A 252 5.40 11.20 -1.35
CA LEU A 252 5.50 11.89 -2.64
C LEU A 252 5.10 10.95 -3.80
N LYS A 253 5.48 9.67 -3.74
CA LYS A 253 5.18 8.68 -4.79
C LYS A 253 3.69 8.37 -4.92
N ILE A 254 2.93 8.45 -3.82
CA ILE A 254 1.46 8.31 -3.84
C ILE A 254 0.72 9.65 -4.02
N GLY A 255 1.44 10.75 -4.23
CA GLY A 255 0.86 12.09 -4.40
C GLY A 255 0.36 12.75 -3.10
N ALA A 256 0.66 12.18 -1.93
CA ALA A 256 0.32 12.73 -0.62
C ALA A 256 1.26 13.90 -0.26
N ASN A 257 1.23 14.96 -1.07
CA ASN A 257 2.21 16.05 -1.06
C ASN A 257 2.25 16.80 0.29
N ASP A 258 1.12 17.00 0.95
CA ASP A 258 1.07 17.69 2.24
C ASP A 258 1.72 16.87 3.36
N ALA A 259 1.50 15.55 3.37
CA ALA A 259 2.15 14.66 4.31
C ALA A 259 3.67 14.61 4.03
N ALA A 260 4.06 14.49 2.75
CA ALA A 260 5.45 14.49 2.33
C ALA A 260 6.17 15.78 2.74
N LEU A 261 5.50 16.93 2.65
CA LEU A 261 6.05 18.22 3.06
C LEU A 261 6.31 18.26 4.57
N LYS A 262 5.37 17.78 5.39
CA LYS A 262 5.59 17.66 6.84
C LYS A 262 6.77 16.76 7.17
N SER A 263 6.86 15.59 6.53
CA SER A 263 7.96 14.65 6.76
C SER A 263 9.32 15.21 6.35
N VAL A 264 9.40 15.97 5.25
CA VAL A 264 10.67 16.60 4.84
C VAL A 264 11.02 17.80 5.71
N ASP A 265 10.03 18.52 6.23
CA ASP A 265 10.25 19.64 7.16
C ASP A 265 10.81 19.18 8.50
N HIS A 266 10.39 18.02 9.02
CA HIS A 266 11.05 17.39 10.17
C HIS A 266 12.55 17.18 9.92
N VAL A 267 12.93 16.76 8.70
CA VAL A 267 14.35 16.60 8.36
C VAL A 267 15.08 17.93 8.33
N LEU A 268 14.51 18.94 7.68
CA LEU A 268 15.18 20.23 7.49
C LEU A 268 15.23 21.09 8.76
N GLN A 269 14.34 20.84 9.74
CA GLN A 269 14.42 21.46 11.06
C GLN A 269 15.67 21.00 11.82
N CYS A 270 16.04 19.72 11.72
CA CYS A 270 17.22 19.17 12.38
C CYS A 270 18.48 19.27 11.52
N GLN A 271 18.36 19.10 10.21
CA GLN A 271 19.46 19.08 9.25
C GLN A 271 19.17 20.04 8.07
N PRO A 272 19.33 21.37 8.25
CA PRO A 272 18.98 22.36 7.24
C PRO A 272 19.73 22.21 5.90
N SER A 273 20.92 21.59 5.93
CA SER A 273 21.78 21.31 4.78
C SER A 273 21.64 19.88 4.25
N ASN A 274 20.59 19.13 4.61
CA ASN A 274 20.38 17.78 4.06
C ASN A 274 19.98 17.85 2.58
N THR A 275 20.91 17.53 1.68
CA THR A 275 20.73 17.58 0.22
C THR A 275 19.52 16.77 -0.25
N LYS A 276 19.32 15.56 0.28
CA LYS A 276 18.19 14.68 -0.11
C LYS A 276 16.84 15.29 0.30
N ALA A 277 16.77 15.89 1.48
CA ALA A 277 15.56 16.56 1.96
C ALA A 277 15.26 17.83 1.16
N LEU A 278 16.27 18.67 0.89
CA LEU A 278 16.11 19.86 0.05
C LEU A 278 15.62 19.50 -1.36
N PHE A 279 16.22 18.47 -1.97
CA PHE A 279 15.80 17.94 -3.27
C PHE A 279 14.35 17.46 -3.24
N ARG A 280 13.97 16.65 -2.24
CA ARG A 280 12.60 16.15 -2.07
C ARG A 280 11.60 17.28 -1.86
N LYS A 281 11.92 18.28 -1.02
CA LYS A 281 11.08 19.46 -0.79
C LYS A 281 10.83 20.22 -2.09
N GLY A 282 11.88 20.41 -2.90
CA GLY A 282 11.74 20.98 -4.25
C GLY A 282 10.72 20.22 -5.11
N LYS A 283 10.83 18.89 -5.18
CA LYS A 283 9.88 18.05 -5.93
C LYS A 283 8.45 18.10 -5.39
N ILE A 284 8.28 18.11 -4.07
CA ILE A 284 6.97 18.19 -3.41
C ILE A 284 6.31 19.54 -3.71
N LEU A 285 7.03 20.65 -3.56
CA LEU A 285 6.54 21.99 -3.89
C LEU A 285 6.17 22.10 -5.36
N HIS A 286 6.95 21.48 -6.26
CA HIS A 286 6.59 21.41 -7.66
C HIS A 286 5.26 20.66 -7.89
N ALA A 287 5.08 19.52 -7.24
CA ALA A 287 3.84 18.74 -7.33
C ALA A 287 2.63 19.52 -6.77
N LYS A 288 2.84 20.44 -5.84
CA LYS A 288 1.84 21.40 -5.33
C LYS A 288 1.60 22.61 -6.25
N GLY A 289 2.39 22.79 -7.32
CA GLY A 289 2.32 23.94 -8.22
C GLY A 289 3.12 25.17 -7.77
N GLU A 290 3.88 25.05 -6.68
CA GLU A 290 4.71 26.12 -6.10
C GLU A 290 6.09 26.16 -6.78
N THR A 291 6.10 26.27 -8.10
CA THR A 291 7.29 26.09 -8.95
C THR A 291 8.45 27.04 -8.61
N LYS A 292 8.17 28.28 -8.19
CA LYS A 292 9.22 29.26 -7.83
C LYS A 292 9.99 28.82 -6.58
N GLU A 293 9.28 28.43 -5.54
CA GLU A 293 9.88 27.96 -4.30
C GLU A 293 10.60 26.63 -4.51
N ALA A 294 10.01 25.74 -5.31
CA ALA A 294 10.64 24.49 -5.71
C ALA A 294 12.02 24.70 -6.36
N ILE A 295 12.14 25.66 -7.29
CA ILE A 295 13.43 26.02 -7.90
C ILE A 295 14.42 26.50 -6.85
N ALA A 296 14.01 27.34 -5.90
CA ALA A 296 14.90 27.84 -4.85
C ALA A 296 15.46 26.71 -3.98
N PHE A 297 14.64 25.72 -3.61
CA PHE A 297 15.11 24.55 -2.85
C PHE A 297 16.01 23.62 -3.68
N LEU A 298 15.72 23.43 -4.96
CA LEU A 298 16.59 22.67 -5.86
C LEU A 298 17.93 23.37 -6.10
N GLN A 299 17.96 24.70 -6.17
CA GLN A 299 19.19 25.47 -6.24
C GLN A 299 20.04 25.28 -4.98
N LYS A 300 19.42 25.35 -3.79
CA LYS A 300 20.12 25.05 -2.53
C LYS A 300 20.68 23.63 -2.50
N ALA A 301 19.93 22.64 -3.00
CA ALA A 301 20.43 21.27 -3.10
C ALA A 301 21.61 21.17 -4.07
N ALA A 302 21.53 21.82 -5.24
CA ALA A 302 22.59 21.84 -6.24
C ALA A 302 23.87 22.55 -5.76
N THR A 303 23.77 23.55 -4.87
CA THR A 303 24.95 24.20 -4.26
C THR A 303 25.66 23.35 -3.22
N LEU A 304 24.97 22.34 -2.64
CA LEU A 304 25.55 21.44 -1.65
C LEU A 304 26.15 20.18 -2.29
N ASP A 305 25.64 19.80 -3.45
CA ASP A 305 26.12 18.66 -4.24
C ASP A 305 26.10 19.03 -5.73
N GLU A 306 27.17 19.68 -6.18
CA GLU A 306 27.26 20.25 -7.53
C GLU A 306 27.32 19.17 -8.62
N ASP A 307 27.86 17.98 -8.27
CA ASP A 307 28.08 16.86 -9.19
C ASP A 307 26.87 15.90 -9.31
N ASP A 308 25.84 16.06 -8.48
CA ASP A 308 24.62 15.24 -8.58
C ASP A 308 23.83 15.55 -9.85
N LYS A 309 24.04 14.72 -10.87
CA LYS A 309 23.35 14.77 -12.18
C LYS A 309 21.83 14.74 -12.04
N LEU A 310 21.28 14.05 -11.05
CA LEU A 310 19.84 13.98 -10.85
C LEU A 310 19.30 15.36 -10.46
N ILE A 311 19.95 16.04 -9.50
CA ILE A 311 19.57 17.38 -9.05
C ILE A 311 19.70 18.37 -10.20
N GLN A 312 20.81 18.36 -10.93
CA GLN A 312 21.03 19.26 -12.06
C GLN A 312 20.00 19.07 -13.17
N SER A 313 19.66 17.81 -13.50
CA SER A 313 18.66 17.50 -14.52
C SER A 313 17.27 17.98 -14.13
N GLU A 314 16.86 17.77 -12.87
CA GLU A 314 15.55 18.16 -12.38
C GLU A 314 15.43 19.68 -12.26
N LEU A 315 16.48 20.36 -11.75
CA LEU A 315 16.54 21.81 -11.71
C LEU A 315 16.43 22.43 -13.12
N SER A 316 17.20 21.91 -14.07
CA SER A 316 17.16 22.35 -15.47
C SER A 316 15.76 22.19 -16.09
N LYS A 317 15.15 21.02 -15.89
CA LYS A 317 13.78 20.73 -16.33
C LYS A 317 12.78 21.70 -15.71
N MET A 318 12.90 21.97 -14.42
CA MET A 318 12.02 22.89 -13.69
C MET A 318 12.16 24.35 -14.16
N ILE A 319 13.39 24.83 -14.37
CA ILE A 319 13.66 26.18 -14.90
C ILE A 319 13.08 26.33 -16.31
N LEU A 320 13.30 25.35 -17.20
CA LEU A 320 12.77 25.37 -18.56
C LEU A 320 11.24 25.40 -18.57
N LYS A 321 10.59 24.59 -17.73
CA LYS A 321 9.14 24.56 -17.58
C LYS A 321 8.60 25.89 -17.07
N SER A 322 9.19 26.45 -16.00
CA SER A 322 8.83 27.75 -15.44
C SER A 322 8.97 28.88 -16.48
N LYS A 323 10.06 28.90 -17.26
CA LYS A 323 10.27 29.88 -18.33
C LYS A 323 9.27 29.73 -19.47
N ARG A 324 8.79 28.52 -19.74
CA ARG A 324 7.73 28.27 -20.72
C ARG A 324 6.37 28.73 -20.20
N GLU A 325 6.05 28.43 -18.95
CA GLU A 325 4.82 28.89 -18.28
C GLU A 325 4.75 30.42 -18.24
N ALA A 326 5.82 31.10 -17.86
CA ALA A 326 5.89 32.56 -17.87
C ALA A 326 5.71 33.17 -19.27
N ARG A 327 6.25 32.52 -20.32
CA ARG A 327 6.05 32.94 -21.71
C ARG A 327 4.59 32.75 -22.15
N ASN A 328 4.02 31.58 -21.88
CA ASN A 328 2.63 31.30 -22.21
C ASN A 328 1.67 32.26 -21.48
N GLU A 329 1.96 32.56 -20.22
CA GLU A 329 1.17 33.50 -19.42
C GLU A 329 1.24 34.92 -20.01
N LYS A 330 2.44 35.38 -20.38
CA LYS A 330 2.63 36.66 -21.08
C LYS A 330 1.85 36.72 -22.40
N ASP A 331 1.93 35.68 -23.22
CA ASP A 331 1.24 35.62 -24.51
C ASP A 331 -0.30 35.61 -24.32
N LEU A 332 -0.79 34.92 -23.29
CA LEU A 332 -2.20 34.93 -22.91
C LEU A 332 -2.66 36.33 -22.51
N TYR A 333 -1.94 37.02 -21.64
CA TYR A 333 -2.27 38.39 -21.23
C TYR A 333 -2.24 39.35 -22.42
N GLN A 334 -1.26 39.24 -23.32
CA GLN A 334 -1.19 40.07 -24.53
C GLN A 334 -2.42 39.86 -25.44
N LYS A 335 -2.84 38.61 -25.65
CA LYS A 335 -4.04 38.29 -26.42
C LYS A 335 -5.31 38.82 -25.75
N MET A 336 -5.44 38.64 -24.43
CA MET A 336 -6.59 39.14 -23.67
C MET A 336 -6.70 40.66 -23.73
N LEU A 337 -5.60 41.39 -23.50
CA LEU A 337 -5.57 42.86 -23.56
C LEU A 337 -5.82 43.38 -24.97
N GLY A 338 -5.21 42.76 -25.99
CA GLY A 338 -5.46 43.14 -27.39
C GLY A 338 -6.90 42.91 -27.82
N HIS A 339 -7.54 41.84 -27.33
CA HIS A 339 -8.96 41.60 -27.58
C HIS A 339 -9.86 42.60 -26.82
N ALA A 340 -9.50 42.97 -25.58
CA ALA A 340 -10.21 43.97 -24.80
C ALA A 340 -10.16 45.35 -25.49
N GLN A 341 -8.99 45.77 -25.97
CA GLN A 341 -8.81 47.02 -26.72
C GLN A 341 -9.63 47.03 -28.03
N LYS A 342 -9.66 45.91 -28.75
CA LYS A 342 -10.49 45.76 -29.97
C LYS A 342 -11.99 45.86 -29.66
N LEU A 343 -12.45 45.26 -28.57
CA LEU A 343 -13.85 45.37 -28.12
C LEU A 343 -14.20 46.81 -27.74
N GLU A 344 -13.31 47.50 -27.03
CA GLU A 344 -13.50 48.90 -26.63
C GLU A 344 -13.55 49.84 -27.85
N GLN A 345 -12.65 49.65 -28.81
CA GLN A 345 -12.67 50.40 -30.08
C GLN A 345 -13.94 50.13 -30.88
N LYS A 346 -14.40 48.87 -30.94
CA LYS A 346 -15.65 48.50 -31.63
C LYS A 346 -16.90 49.08 -30.96
N GLN A 347 -16.89 49.24 -29.63
CA GLN A 347 -17.94 49.95 -28.90
C GLN A 347 -17.92 51.46 -29.15
N LYS A 348 -16.74 52.08 -29.21
CA LYS A 348 -16.60 53.52 -29.50
C LYS A 348 -16.90 53.89 -30.96
N ALA A 349 -16.69 52.95 -31.89
CA ALA A 349 -16.96 53.12 -33.32
C ALA A 349 -18.39 52.72 -33.73
N ALA A 350 -19.20 52.17 -32.83
CA ALA A 350 -20.60 51.89 -33.12
C ALA A 350 -21.39 53.22 -33.19
N PRO A 351 -22.14 53.49 -34.27
CA PRO A 351 -22.96 54.69 -34.33
C PRO A 351 -23.98 54.66 -33.18
N VAL A 352 -24.23 55.82 -32.57
CA VAL A 352 -25.28 56.01 -31.57
C VAL A 352 -26.63 55.79 -32.26
N ALA A 353 -27.06 54.54 -32.34
CA ALA A 353 -28.45 54.23 -32.63
C ALA A 353 -29.27 54.68 -31.43
N GLN A 354 -30.13 55.67 -31.64
CA GLN A 354 -31.09 56.11 -30.65
C GLN A 354 -31.99 54.94 -30.25
N ASN A 355 -31.75 54.46 -29.03
CA ASN A 355 -32.64 53.81 -28.08
C ASN A 355 -33.88 53.07 -28.62
N GLN A 356 -33.87 51.75 -28.45
CA GLN A 356 -34.94 50.98 -27.78
C GLN A 356 -34.39 49.56 -27.48
N GLU A 357 -33.73 49.37 -26.33
CA GLU A 357 -33.65 48.09 -25.57
C GLU A 357 -32.68 48.24 -24.36
N ALA A 358 -33.02 49.12 -23.41
CA ALA A 358 -32.16 49.45 -22.27
C ALA A 358 -32.09 48.38 -21.15
N SER A 359 -32.66 47.17 -21.36
CA SER A 359 -32.81 46.16 -20.31
C SER A 359 -31.72 45.05 -20.36
N LYS A 360 -31.29 44.60 -21.54
CA LYS A 360 -30.38 43.44 -21.67
C LYS A 360 -28.90 43.79 -21.45
N PHE A 361 -28.50 45.04 -21.68
CA PHE A 361 -27.09 45.48 -21.58
C PHE A 361 -26.59 45.63 -20.14
N LYS A 362 -27.46 45.91 -19.16
CA LYS A 362 -27.07 45.98 -17.74
C LYS A 362 -26.60 44.62 -17.22
N LEU A 363 -27.23 43.52 -17.66
CA LEU A 363 -26.90 42.16 -17.22
C LEU A 363 -25.49 41.73 -17.66
N TRP A 364 -25.08 42.06 -18.89
CA TRP A 364 -23.73 41.78 -19.40
C TRP A 364 -22.66 42.68 -18.78
N GLY A 365 -23.00 43.92 -18.45
CA GLY A 365 -22.10 44.82 -17.71
C GLY A 365 -21.72 44.28 -16.33
N TYR A 366 -22.69 43.73 -15.59
CA TYR A 366 -22.42 43.06 -14.31
C TYR A 366 -21.61 41.77 -14.48
N LEU A 367 -21.86 40.98 -15.53
CA LEU A 367 -21.12 39.74 -15.79
C LEU A 367 -19.63 40.02 -16.12
N MET A 368 -19.35 41.00 -17.00
CA MET A 368 -17.98 41.39 -17.34
C MET A 368 -17.24 42.07 -16.17
N GLY A 369 -17.96 42.88 -15.37
CA GLY A 369 -17.43 43.45 -14.13
C GLY A 369 -17.02 42.37 -13.14
N SER A 370 -17.81 41.31 -12.99
CA SER A 370 -17.50 40.19 -12.08
C SER A 370 -16.26 39.39 -12.51
N ILE A 371 -16.04 39.21 -13.81
CA ILE A 371 -14.85 38.51 -14.35
C ILE A 371 -13.58 39.34 -14.11
N LEU A 372 -13.63 40.66 -14.35
CA LEU A 372 -12.50 41.55 -14.12
C LEU A 372 -12.13 41.66 -12.63
N ILE A 373 -13.14 41.73 -11.75
CA ILE A 373 -12.93 41.71 -10.29
C ILE A 373 -12.37 40.36 -9.84
N GLY A 374 -12.82 39.24 -10.42
CA GLY A 374 -12.27 37.92 -10.13
C GLY A 374 -10.79 37.77 -10.51
N VAL A 375 -10.40 38.26 -11.69
CA VAL A 375 -9.01 38.20 -12.16
C VAL A 375 -8.11 39.15 -11.35
N ALA A 376 -8.56 40.37 -11.07
CA ALA A 376 -7.84 41.32 -10.23
C ALA A 376 -7.73 40.81 -8.77
N GLY A 377 -8.79 40.19 -8.24
CA GLY A 377 -8.81 39.58 -6.91
C GLY A 377 -7.83 38.41 -6.79
N VAL A 378 -7.73 37.55 -7.81
CA VAL A 378 -6.74 36.46 -7.84
C VAL A 378 -5.31 37.01 -7.96
N ALA A 379 -5.11 38.08 -8.74
CA ALA A 379 -3.81 38.74 -8.86
C ALA A 379 -3.38 39.42 -7.56
N ILE A 380 -4.28 40.13 -6.88
CA ILE A 380 -4.03 40.80 -5.59
C ILE A 380 -3.85 39.78 -4.46
N TYR A 381 -4.67 38.72 -4.41
CA TYR A 381 -4.51 37.63 -3.44
C TYR A 381 -3.15 36.93 -3.59
N ARG A 382 -2.70 36.70 -4.83
CA ARG A 382 -1.34 36.19 -5.07
C ARG A 382 -0.28 37.21 -4.66
N TYR A 383 -0.46 38.49 -4.99
CA TYR A 383 0.52 39.54 -4.67
C TYR A 383 0.71 39.76 -3.15
N ASN A 384 -0.37 39.78 -2.37
CA ASN A 384 -0.34 39.96 -0.91
C ASN A 384 0.04 38.69 -0.13
N LYS A 385 0.25 37.55 -0.80
CA LYS A 385 0.83 36.35 -0.18
C LYS A 385 2.36 36.32 -0.30
N TYR A 386 2.95 37.21 -1.11
CA TYR A 386 4.39 37.30 -1.38
C TYR A 386 5.07 38.56 -0.81
N PHE A 387 4.33 39.37 -0.04
CA PHE A 387 4.80 40.43 0.86
C PHE A 387 4.12 40.22 2.21
#